data_AF-A0A957X5Z9-F1
#
_entry.id   AF-A0A957X5Z9-F1
#
_cell.length_a   1.000
_cell.length_b   1.000
_cell.length_c   1.000
_cell.angle_alpha   90.00
_cell.angle_beta   90.00
_cell.angle_gamma   90.00
#
_symmetry.space_group_name_H-M   'P 1'
#
loop_
_entity.id
_entity.type
_entity.pdbx_description
1 polymer ?
#
loop_
_entity_poly.entity_id
_entity_poly.type
_entity_poly.pdbx_seq_one_letter_code
_entity_poly.pdbx_strand_id
1 'polypeptide(L)' 'EIPKAKANDFMQFAEGRMKKKVMGAVEAIGEGVQKVIFADGRGDAPITQALAGAGTHIG' A
#
# COMPACT_ATOMS: atom_id res chain seq x y z
N GLU A 1 1.33 -0.03 -9.12
CA GLU A 1 2.08 -1.02 -8.33
C GLU A 1 3.42 -0.43 -7.95
N ILE A 2 3.86 -0.62 -6.71
CA ILE A 2 5.11 -0.10 -6.16
C ILE A 2 6.00 -1.30 -5.82
N PRO A 3 7.18 -1.44 -6.47
CA PRO A 3 8.13 -2.50 -6.15
C PRO A 3 8.65 -2.38 -4.71
N LYS A 4 8.78 -3.50 -4.00
CA LYS A 4 9.37 -3.58 -2.64
C LYS A 4 10.65 -2.75 -2.49
N ALA A 5 11.57 -2.86 -3.45
CA ALA A 5 12.86 -2.16 -3.41
C ALA A 5 12.73 -0.62 -3.48
N LYS A 6 11.63 -0.10 -4.03
CA LYS A 6 11.39 1.34 -4.19
C LYS A 6 10.43 1.91 -3.15
N ALA A 7 9.87 1.10 -2.26
CA ALA A 7 8.84 1.55 -1.34
C ALA A 7 9.32 2.69 -0.40
N ASN A 8 10.61 2.70 -0.05
CA ASN A 8 11.25 3.80 0.68
C ASN A 8 11.34 5.09 -0.14
N ASP A 9 11.49 5.02 -1.47
CA ASP A 9 11.49 6.21 -2.31
C ASP A 9 10.09 6.85 -2.31
N PHE A 10 9.03 6.06 -2.19
CA PHE A 10 7.66 6.58 -2.13
C PHE A 10 7.32 7.25 -0.79
N MET A 11 8.11 7.02 0.26
CA MET A 11 7.95 7.69 1.55
C MET A 11 8.12 9.21 1.46
N GLN A 12 8.92 9.71 0.51
CA GLN A 12 9.15 11.14 0.33
C GLN A 12 7.89 11.88 -0.19
N PHE A 13 7.00 11.16 -0.87
CA PHE A 13 5.74 11.70 -1.40
C PHE A 13 4.56 11.50 -0.44
N ALA A 14 4.77 10.79 0.68
CA ALA A 14 3.72 10.46 1.62
C ALA A 14 3.68 11.47 2.78
N GLU A 15 2.58 12.19 2.91
CA GLU A 15 2.37 13.17 3.98
C GLU A 15 1.28 12.74 4.98
N GLY A 16 1.35 13.29 6.20
CA GLY A 16 0.33 13.12 7.23
C GLY A 16 -0.02 11.66 7.54
N ARG A 17 -1.32 11.33 7.50
CA ARG A 17 -1.80 9.96 7.77
C ARG A 17 -1.32 8.95 6.72
N MET A 18 -1.01 9.38 5.50
CA MET A 18 -0.57 8.47 4.45
C MET A 18 0.86 7.99 4.70
N LYS A 19 1.73 8.85 5.24
CA LYS A 19 3.08 8.48 5.67
C LYS A 19 3.08 7.27 6.62
N LYS A 20 2.22 7.30 7.65
CA LYS A 20 2.11 6.20 8.63
C LYS A 20 1.66 4.89 8.00
N LYS A 21 0.72 4.95 7.04
CA LYS A 21 0.26 3.76 6.31
C LYS A 21 1.40 3.15 5.49
N VAL A 22 2.12 3.98 4.72
CA VAL A 22 3.26 3.51 3.92
C VAL A 22 4.35 2.91 4.81
N MET A 23 4.66 3.52 5.97
CA MET A 23 5.63 2.94 6.93
C MET A 23 5.25 1.53 7.36
N GLY A 24 4.00 1.32 7.78
CA GLY A 24 3.55 -0.02 8.19
C GLY A 24 3.53 -1.02 7.03
N ALA A 25 3.25 -0.58 5.80
CA ALA A 25 3.34 -1.45 4.63
C ALA A 25 4.78 -1.86 4.33
N VAL A 26 5.74 -0.93 4.40
CA VAL A 26 7.16 -1.23 4.19
C VAL A 26 7.67 -2.20 5.26
N GLU A 27 7.31 -1.98 6.52
CA GLU A 27 7.65 -2.87 7.63
C GLU A 27 7.11 -4.28 7.40
N ALA A 28 5.81 -4.42 7.10
CA ALA A 28 5.18 -5.71 6.82
C ALA A 28 5.84 -6.45 5.65
N ILE A 29 6.14 -5.75 4.55
CA ILE A 29 6.85 -6.32 3.39
C ILE A 29 8.30 -6.71 3.77
N GLY A 30 8.95 -5.93 4.63
CA GLY A 30 10.27 -6.24 5.20
C GLY A 30 10.27 -7.53 6.03
N GLU A 31 9.21 -7.78 6.78
CA GLU A 31 9.00 -8.97 7.61
C GLU A 31 8.47 -10.21 6.85
N GLY A 32 8.27 -10.10 5.53
CA GLY A 32 7.95 -11.25 4.68
C GLY A 32 6.51 -11.30 4.17
N VAL A 33 5.69 -10.28 4.43
CA VAL A 33 4.41 -10.11 3.72
C VAL A 33 4.71 -9.95 2.23
N GLN A 34 3.97 -10.67 1.38
CA GLN A 34 4.21 -10.66 -0.07
C GLN A 34 3.63 -9.42 -0.75
N LYS A 35 2.50 -8.92 -0.25
CA LYS A 35 1.78 -7.80 -0.87
C LYS A 35 0.93 -7.05 0.14
N VAL A 36 0.95 -5.73 0.04
CA VAL A 36 0.05 -4.83 0.78
C VAL A 36 -0.77 -4.01 -0.22
N ILE A 37 -2.07 -3.86 0.04
CA ILE A 37 -2.97 -3.06 -0.80
C ILE A 37 -3.65 -1.99 0.05
N PHE A 38 -3.51 -0.72 -0.33
CA PHE A 38 -4.34 0.35 0.19
C PHE A 38 -5.58 0.54 -0.67
N ALA A 39 -6.70 0.00 -0.19
CA ALA A 39 -8.01 0.14 -0.79
C ALA A 39 -8.72 1.44 -0.35
N ASP A 40 -9.65 1.94 -1.17
CA ASP A 40 -10.61 2.97 -0.75
C ASP A 40 -11.85 2.32 -0.15
N GLY A 41 -12.00 2.42 1.17
CA GLY A 41 -13.11 1.81 1.91
C GLY A 41 -14.46 2.54 1.78
N ARG A 42 -14.53 3.66 1.05
CA ARG A 42 -15.77 4.45 0.92
C ARG A 42 -16.66 4.01 -0.24
N GLY A 43 -16.13 3.27 -1.20
CA GLY A 43 -16.87 2.78 -2.36
C GLY A 43 -17.52 1.42 -2.13
N ASP A 44 -18.30 0.96 -3.10
CA ASP A 44 -18.94 -0.35 -3.08
C ASP A 44 -17.93 -1.48 -3.27
N ALA A 45 -18.13 -2.58 -2.55
CA ALA A 45 -17.29 -3.79 -2.63
C ALA A 45 -15.76 -3.49 -2.59
N PRO A 46 -15.26 -2.74 -1.59
CA PRO A 46 -13.91 -2.17 -1.61
C PRO A 46 -12.80 -3.23 -1.65
N ILE A 47 -13.04 -4.39 -1.05
CA ILE A 47 -12.09 -5.52 -1.07
C ILE A 47 -12.02 -6.12 -2.48
N THR A 48 -13.17 -6.41 -3.09
CA THR A 48 -13.24 -6.97 -4.45
C THR A 48 -12.58 -6.05 -5.46
N GLN A 49 -12.84 -4.75 -5.38
CA GLN A 49 -12.22 -3.77 -6.26
C GLN A 49 -10.70 -3.70 -6.07
N ALA A 50 -10.22 -3.74 -4.83
CA ALA A 50 -8.79 -3.75 -4.54
C ALA A 50 -8.09 -5.01 -5.09
N LEU A 51 -8.69 -6.19 -4.91
CA LEU A 51 -8.18 -7.42 -5.50
C LEU A 51 -8.21 -7.41 -7.03
N ALA A 52 -9.16 -6.69 -7.63
CA ALA A 52 -9.26 -6.47 -9.08
C ALA A 52 -8.28 -5.41 -9.63
N GLY A 53 -7.48 -4.76 -8.77
CA GLY A 53 -6.43 -3.83 -9.19
C GLY A 53 -6.63 -2.37 -8.77
N ALA A 54 -7.72 -2.04 -8.09
CA ALA A 54 -7.96 -0.69 -7.59
C ALA A 54 -7.08 -0.34 -6.37
N GLY A 55 -6.78 0.94 -6.21
CA GLY A 55 -5.97 1.44 -5.09
C GLY A 55 -4.47 1.27 -5.30
N THR A 56 -3.71 1.27 -4.20
CA THR A 56 -2.24 1.24 -4.26
C THR A 56 -1.72 -0.12 -3.85
N HIS A 57 -1.05 -0.80 -4.78
CA HIS A 57 -0.45 -2.11 -4.58
C HIS A 57 1.04 -1.99 -4.31
N ILE A 58 1.54 -2.62 -3.25
CA ILE A 58 2.95 -2.66 -2.84
C ILE A 58 3.36 -4.12 -2.74
N GLY A 59 4.43 -4.52 -3.42
CA GLY A 59 4.93 -5.91 -3.48
C GLY A 59 6.33 -5.98 -4.09
#